data_AF-A0A9N8ZRW6-F1
#
_entry.id   AF-A0A9N8ZRW6-F1
#
_cell.length_a   1.000
_cell.length_b   1.000
_cell.length_c   1.000
_cell.angle_alpha   90.00
_cell.angle_beta   90.00
_cell.angle_gamma   90.00
#
_symmetry.space_group_name_H-M   'P 1'
#
loop_
_entity.id
_entity.type
_entity.pdbx_description
1 polymer ?
#
loop_
_entity_poly.entity_id
_entity_poly.type
_entity_poly.pdbx_seq_one_letter_code
_entity_poly.pdbx_strand_id
1 'polypeptide(L)'
;MASNLHTGRHYTSCALIFPDYATEYKAYYPADSFGYTVLSKATKLGERLALQEWRWGQTTPELFEFLSSKQLRLGSIFYKKRAPIYGGVKSFANEVKPHIGFVKGSNNITVGFVDLSLLFGVHIEKGRFDANGYAVAKTKVILAMMKNDVPALSILQVWYSSVWTTATFDYFQQAVNSLIQQDNNPTDSADKIYLPHSQDEVIGHIKYWSTVEKGDPRLKLEAAHSKWVAQCPPTSNCYYIVNNLCKPRDRVEFARNILTGELSRPDCKATSAKGKKKKNQSRKTNHMSRFGCQNSDLLGSVTMFACLNGYEPHGSSEVLFSGIPMENILAMYNSETTSLLNAVYEFLEENINKIKTWLNGTNRQDSRWNVASSSTSTTTSKTKRASSRVVPTKKRILKISLYKAELTTADCSWLSRNRFKPYAVIWSNVCDYCTKSDFHTIARSLSCPWTTHTMHSMNWPRQTFGAMINDLPDNEIRAECLAEAKTVVRTMGSMLDKSGYFDYRNLKENPSNIGDYFMAQVTHDDWLSYFFENVETGNVESNCRPFLVTSTNVMTVYFAWSYNRRLKTRFCDRFK
;
A
#
# COMPACT_ATOMS: atom_id res chain seq x y z
N MET A 1 41.27 6.47 -13.24
CA MET A 1 40.70 7.70 -12.65
C MET A 1 39.21 7.81 -12.98
N ALA A 2 38.43 6.82 -12.58
CA ALA A 2 36.98 6.77 -12.74
C ALA A 2 36.43 5.88 -11.61
N SER A 3 36.07 6.47 -10.47
CA SER A 3 35.41 5.72 -9.39
C SER A 3 34.56 6.56 -8.42
N ASN A 4 34.43 7.88 -8.57
CA ASN A 4 33.77 8.72 -7.55
C ASN A 4 32.50 9.47 -8.04
N LEU A 5 31.78 8.96 -9.04
CA LEU A 5 30.53 9.58 -9.54
C LEU A 5 29.25 9.12 -8.84
N HIS A 6 29.31 8.22 -7.85
CA HIS A 6 28.12 7.69 -7.16
C HIS A 6 27.67 8.49 -5.94
N THR A 7 28.47 9.40 -5.40
CA THR A 7 28.08 10.23 -4.26
C THR A 7 27.29 11.48 -4.66
N GLY A 8 27.31 11.89 -5.93
CA GLY A 8 26.63 13.11 -6.42
C GLY A 8 25.10 13.02 -6.59
N ARG A 9 24.51 11.81 -6.57
CA ARG A 9 23.06 11.62 -6.74
C ARG A 9 22.24 11.87 -5.47
N HIS A 10 22.85 11.79 -4.29
CA HIS A 10 22.15 12.05 -3.02
C HIS A 10 22.17 13.53 -2.61
N TYR A 11 23.23 14.27 -2.94
CA TYR A 11 23.37 15.68 -2.56
C TYR A 11 22.44 16.64 -3.34
N THR A 12 22.04 16.28 -4.56
CA THR A 12 21.12 17.08 -5.37
C THR A 12 19.70 17.10 -4.81
N SER A 13 19.29 16.07 -4.04
CA SER A 13 17.97 16.06 -3.39
C SER A 13 17.86 16.99 -2.17
N CYS A 14 18.96 17.21 -1.43
CA CYS A 14 18.96 18.10 -0.27
C CYS A 14 19.21 19.57 -0.65
N ALA A 15 19.99 19.84 -1.69
CA ALA A 15 20.21 21.21 -2.18
C ALA A 15 18.94 21.84 -2.80
N LEU A 16 17.96 21.02 -3.19
CA LEU A 16 16.66 21.47 -3.71
C LEU A 16 15.68 21.90 -2.61
N ILE A 17 16.01 21.71 -1.33
CA ILE A 17 15.12 21.99 -0.19
C ILE A 17 15.58 23.21 0.64
N PHE A 18 16.85 23.62 0.53
CA PHE A 18 17.42 24.72 1.32
C PHE A 18 18.22 25.71 0.44
N PRO A 19 17.66 26.87 0.06
CA PRO A 19 18.34 27.91 -0.71
C PRO A 19 19.63 28.43 -0.05
N ASP A 20 19.72 28.36 1.28
CA ASP A 20 20.80 28.97 2.06
C ASP A 20 22.16 28.25 1.91
N TYR A 21 22.15 26.97 1.52
CA TYR A 21 23.38 26.17 1.34
C TYR A 21 24.16 26.53 0.06
N ALA A 22 23.48 27.03 -0.98
CA ALA A 22 24.12 27.46 -2.21
C ALA A 22 24.95 28.75 -2.03
N THR A 23 24.61 29.54 -1.01
CA THR A 23 25.28 30.79 -0.66
C THR A 23 26.63 30.51 0.03
N GLU A 24 26.71 29.50 0.90
CA GLU A 24 27.97 29.09 1.55
C GLU A 24 28.97 28.47 0.55
N TYR A 25 28.51 27.74 -0.47
CA TYR A 25 29.40 27.13 -1.47
C TYR A 25 30.04 28.16 -2.42
N LYS A 26 29.33 29.26 -2.73
CA LYS A 26 29.86 30.37 -3.54
C LYS A 26 30.97 31.15 -2.84
N ALA A 27 31.05 31.09 -1.50
CA ALA A 27 32.09 31.76 -0.73
C ALA A 27 33.48 31.10 -0.88
N TYR A 28 33.53 29.81 -1.24
CA TYR A 28 34.77 29.04 -1.27
C TYR A 28 35.41 28.86 -2.66
N TYR A 29 34.68 29.15 -3.76
CA TYR A 29 35.18 28.97 -5.12
C TYR A 29 34.77 30.13 -6.06
N PRO A 30 35.66 31.09 -6.36
CA PRO A 30 35.34 32.22 -7.23
C PRO A 30 35.05 31.79 -8.69
N ALA A 31 34.16 32.55 -9.33
CA ALA A 31 33.42 32.19 -10.56
C ALA A 31 34.25 32.17 -11.86
N ASP A 32 35.54 32.48 -11.81
CA ASP A 32 36.27 32.98 -12.99
C ASP A 32 37.15 31.93 -13.68
N SER A 33 37.04 30.65 -13.32
CA SER A 33 37.71 29.58 -14.05
C SER A 33 36.84 29.09 -15.22
N PHE A 34 37.40 29.00 -16.42
CA PHE A 34 36.75 28.49 -17.64
C PHE A 34 36.07 27.11 -17.42
N GLY A 35 36.58 26.32 -16.47
CA GLY A 35 35.98 25.07 -16.00
C GLY A 35 34.62 25.22 -15.32
N TYR A 36 34.36 26.31 -14.58
CA TYR A 36 33.10 26.55 -13.87
C TYR A 36 31.93 26.85 -14.81
N THR A 37 32.18 27.46 -15.97
CA THR A 37 31.12 27.72 -16.96
C THR A 37 30.71 26.44 -17.69
N VAL A 38 31.67 25.56 -17.99
CA VAL A 38 31.39 24.25 -18.61
C VAL A 38 30.75 23.31 -17.60
N LEU A 39 31.26 23.25 -16.37
CA LEU A 39 30.67 22.47 -15.27
C LEU A 39 29.28 23.00 -14.91
N SER A 40 29.05 24.31 -14.74
CA SER A 40 27.71 24.83 -14.41
C SER A 40 26.70 24.64 -15.55
N LYS A 41 27.11 24.70 -16.82
CA LYS A 41 26.23 24.36 -17.96
C LYS A 41 25.94 22.86 -18.02
N ALA A 42 26.94 22.01 -17.77
CA ALA A 42 26.77 20.56 -17.69
C ALA A 42 25.92 20.16 -16.47
N THR A 43 26.05 20.85 -15.34
CA THR A 43 25.27 20.67 -14.12
C THR A 43 23.83 21.14 -14.34
N LYS A 44 23.59 22.31 -14.94
CA LYS A 44 22.23 22.78 -15.27
C LYS A 44 21.53 21.89 -16.31
N LEU A 45 22.26 21.39 -17.30
CA LEU A 45 21.72 20.43 -18.25
C LEU A 45 21.43 19.10 -17.55
N GLY A 46 22.35 18.62 -16.71
CA GLY A 46 22.17 17.42 -15.89
C GLY A 46 20.97 17.52 -14.94
N GLU A 47 20.77 18.68 -14.30
CA GLU A 47 19.64 19.00 -13.43
C GLU A 47 18.33 19.01 -14.22
N ARG A 48 18.32 19.65 -15.40
CA ARG A 48 17.14 19.68 -16.26
C ARG A 48 16.78 18.29 -16.77
N LEU A 49 17.77 17.49 -17.17
CA LEU A 49 17.56 16.10 -17.58
C LEU A 49 17.08 15.24 -16.40
N ALA A 50 17.62 15.43 -15.19
CA ALA A 50 17.19 14.73 -13.99
C ALA A 50 15.73 15.07 -13.60
N LEU A 51 15.34 16.35 -13.72
CA LEU A 51 13.96 16.79 -13.50
C LEU A 51 13.00 16.21 -14.54
N GLN A 52 13.41 16.16 -15.81
CA GLN A 52 12.62 15.53 -16.88
C GLN A 52 12.48 14.02 -16.64
N GLU A 53 13.57 13.35 -16.27
CA GLU A 53 13.57 11.94 -15.91
C GLU A 53 12.66 11.66 -14.71
N TRP A 54 12.68 12.51 -13.68
CA TRP A 54 11.79 12.39 -12.53
C TRP A 54 10.31 12.61 -12.89
N ARG A 55 10.02 13.65 -13.69
CA ARG A 55 8.67 14.06 -14.10
C ARG A 55 8.03 13.07 -15.08
N TRP A 56 8.80 12.61 -16.07
CA TRP A 56 8.28 11.79 -17.18
C TRP A 56 8.67 10.32 -17.07
N GLY A 57 9.62 9.98 -16.19
CA GLY A 57 10.14 8.62 -16.02
C GLY A 57 11.06 8.16 -17.16
N GLN A 58 11.34 9.02 -18.13
CA GLN A 58 12.26 8.77 -19.24
C GLN A 58 12.62 10.10 -19.92
N THR A 59 13.78 10.14 -20.56
CA THR A 59 14.24 11.27 -21.37
C THR A 59 14.56 10.78 -22.78
N THR A 60 13.62 10.96 -23.71
CA THR A 60 13.68 10.41 -25.07
C THR A 60 13.50 11.51 -26.13
N PRO A 61 14.07 11.40 -27.35
CA PRO A 61 13.83 12.35 -28.45
C PRO A 61 12.35 12.62 -28.71
N GLU A 62 11.53 11.58 -28.62
CA GLU A 62 10.08 11.63 -28.78
C GLU A 62 9.40 12.49 -27.71
N LEU A 63 9.97 12.55 -26.49
CA LEU A 63 9.46 13.40 -25.42
C LEU A 63 9.75 14.87 -25.73
N PHE A 64 10.95 15.18 -26.23
CA PHE A 64 11.30 16.54 -26.63
C PHE A 64 10.44 17.03 -27.81
N GLU A 65 10.18 16.15 -28.79
CA GLU A 65 9.25 16.43 -29.90
C GLU A 65 7.85 16.74 -29.37
N PHE A 66 7.34 15.90 -28.45
CA PHE A 66 6.04 16.10 -27.81
C PHE A 66 5.97 17.44 -27.05
N LEU A 67 6.95 17.74 -26.20
CA LEU A 67 7.00 18.97 -25.41
C LEU A 67 7.23 20.23 -26.24
N SER A 68 7.74 20.10 -27.46
CA SER A 68 7.95 21.21 -28.40
C SER A 68 6.78 21.37 -29.40
N SER A 69 5.76 20.51 -29.30
CA SER A 69 4.62 20.53 -30.21
C SER A 69 3.81 21.81 -30.07
N LYS A 70 3.48 22.45 -31.20
CA LYS A 70 2.54 23.59 -31.23
C LYS A 70 1.11 23.23 -30.80
N GLN A 71 0.80 21.93 -30.77
CA GLN A 71 -0.51 21.41 -30.34
C GLN A 71 -0.53 21.02 -28.86
N LEU A 72 0.59 21.20 -28.14
CA LEU A 72 0.68 20.89 -26.72
C LEU A 72 -0.28 21.79 -25.93
N ARG A 73 -1.19 21.13 -25.21
CA ARG A 73 -2.17 21.75 -24.31
C ARG A 73 -2.28 20.94 -23.03
N LEU A 74 -2.84 21.53 -21.98
CA LEU A 74 -3.18 20.78 -20.76
C LEU A 74 -3.99 19.53 -21.12
N GLY A 75 -3.69 18.40 -20.47
CA GLY A 75 -4.27 17.11 -20.77
C GLY A 75 -3.63 16.35 -21.94
N SER A 76 -2.67 16.94 -22.67
CA SER A 76 -2.01 16.23 -23.78
C SER A 76 -1.28 14.99 -23.29
N ILE A 77 -1.43 13.88 -24.02
CA ILE A 77 -0.90 12.58 -23.62
C ILE A 77 0.36 12.22 -24.40
N PHE A 78 1.42 11.90 -23.66
CA PHE A 78 2.65 11.33 -24.20
C PHE A 78 2.53 9.80 -24.35
N TYR A 79 1.92 9.35 -25.44
CA TYR A 79 1.62 7.94 -25.71
C TYR A 79 2.84 7.08 -26.07
N LYS A 80 3.97 7.70 -26.49
CA LYS A 80 5.23 6.99 -26.82
C LYS A 80 6.04 6.60 -25.58
N LYS A 81 5.47 6.74 -24.38
CA LYS A 81 6.11 6.35 -23.14
C LYS A 81 6.35 4.85 -23.09
N ARG A 82 7.56 4.44 -22.71
CA ARG A 82 7.88 3.04 -22.45
C ARG A 82 7.35 2.67 -21.07
N ALA A 83 6.62 1.56 -20.99
CA ALA A 83 6.22 1.01 -19.71
C ALA A 83 7.49 0.59 -18.94
N PRO A 84 7.67 1.04 -17.68
CA PRO A 84 8.72 0.52 -16.83
C PRO A 84 8.52 -0.98 -16.61
N ILE A 85 9.63 -1.68 -16.32
CA ILE A 85 9.55 -3.08 -15.88
C ILE A 85 8.79 -3.12 -14.55
N TYR A 86 7.80 -4.02 -14.45
CA TYR A 86 7.13 -4.31 -13.19
C TYR A 86 8.15 -4.97 -12.25
N GLY A 87 8.82 -4.16 -11.43
CA GLY A 87 9.96 -4.57 -10.62
C GLY A 87 10.00 -3.86 -9.27
N GLY A 88 10.45 -4.59 -8.26
CA GLY A 88 10.55 -4.15 -6.87
C GLY A 88 10.01 -5.19 -5.90
N VAL A 89 10.76 -5.45 -4.82
CA VAL A 89 10.28 -6.29 -3.72
C VAL A 89 9.38 -5.44 -2.85
N LYS A 90 8.07 -5.56 -3.06
CA LYS A 90 7.09 -4.98 -2.14
C LYS A 90 6.06 -6.03 -1.80
N SER A 91 5.87 -6.23 -0.50
CA SER A 91 4.88 -7.13 0.08
C SER A 91 3.49 -6.49 0.13
N PHE A 92 3.41 -5.18 -0.07
CA PHE A 92 2.20 -4.37 0.03
C PHE A 92 1.89 -3.68 -1.28
N ALA A 93 0.60 -3.51 -1.54
CA ALA A 93 0.15 -2.48 -2.45
C ALA A 93 0.61 -1.13 -1.91
N ASN A 94 1.12 -0.32 -2.82
CA ASN A 94 1.60 1.02 -2.49
C ASN A 94 0.47 1.98 -2.11
N GLU A 95 -0.78 1.55 -2.24
CA GLU A 95 -1.96 2.37 -2.17
C GLU A 95 -3.14 1.58 -1.59
N VAL A 96 -4.01 2.30 -0.88
CA VAL A 96 -5.22 1.73 -0.29
C VAL A 96 -6.20 1.42 -1.41
N LYS A 97 -6.65 0.16 -1.46
CA LYS A 97 -7.52 -0.27 -2.56
C LYS A 97 -8.95 0.22 -2.31
N PRO A 98 -9.63 0.73 -3.35
CA PRO A 98 -10.97 1.29 -3.19
C PRO A 98 -11.93 0.21 -2.68
N HIS A 99 -12.91 0.62 -1.89
CA HIS A 99 -13.92 -0.28 -1.35
C HIS A 99 -14.75 -0.87 -2.48
N ILE A 100 -14.42 -2.11 -2.83
CA ILE A 100 -15.25 -2.91 -3.72
C ILE A 100 -16.13 -3.75 -2.81
N GLY A 101 -17.44 -3.72 -3.06
CA GLY A 101 -18.35 -4.65 -2.40
C GLY A 101 -18.13 -6.03 -3.00
N PHE A 102 -17.48 -6.93 -2.27
CA PHE A 102 -17.38 -8.31 -2.73
C PHE A 102 -18.67 -9.03 -2.36
N VAL A 103 -19.16 -9.81 -3.31
CA VAL A 103 -20.42 -10.53 -3.18
C VAL A 103 -20.14 -11.93 -2.65
N LYS A 104 -20.89 -12.34 -1.63
CA LYS A 104 -20.78 -13.69 -1.08
C LYS A 104 -21.04 -14.73 -2.17
N GLY A 105 -20.17 -15.73 -2.26
CA GLY A 105 -20.27 -16.82 -3.25
C GLY A 105 -19.82 -16.41 -4.66
N SER A 106 -19.25 -15.21 -4.82
CA SER A 106 -18.63 -14.78 -6.07
C SER A 106 -17.13 -15.02 -6.06
N ASN A 107 -16.52 -15.20 -7.24
CA ASN A 107 -15.07 -15.26 -7.39
C ASN A 107 -14.53 -13.85 -7.67
N ASN A 108 -13.40 -13.47 -7.08
CA ASN A 108 -12.86 -12.13 -7.21
C ASN A 108 -11.35 -12.19 -7.43
N ILE A 109 -10.89 -11.58 -8.52
CA ILE A 109 -9.49 -11.66 -8.94
C ILE A 109 -8.78 -10.39 -8.53
N THR A 110 -7.59 -10.50 -7.93
CA THR A 110 -6.72 -9.35 -7.70
C THR A 110 -5.41 -9.56 -8.44
N VAL A 111 -4.97 -8.58 -9.21
CA VAL A 111 -3.78 -8.62 -10.06
C VAL A 111 -2.84 -7.48 -9.65
N GLY A 112 -1.56 -7.81 -9.41
CA GLY A 112 -0.57 -6.87 -8.91
C GLY A 112 -0.62 -6.71 -7.38
N PHE A 113 0.49 -6.21 -6.81
CA PHE A 113 0.84 -6.17 -5.37
C PHE A 113 -0.23 -6.77 -4.45
N VAL A 114 -0.17 -8.09 -4.31
CA VAL A 114 -1.15 -8.91 -3.62
C VAL A 114 -0.83 -8.95 -2.14
N ASP A 115 -1.36 -8.01 -1.39
CA ASP A 115 -1.41 -8.11 0.06
C ASP A 115 -2.81 -8.51 0.56
N LEU A 116 -2.85 -9.09 1.77
CA LEU A 116 -4.09 -9.46 2.45
C LEU A 116 -4.91 -8.26 2.95
N SER A 117 -4.44 -7.00 2.80
CA SER A 117 -5.13 -5.81 3.31
C SER A 117 -6.42 -5.55 2.52
N LEU A 118 -6.45 -6.03 1.28
CA LEU A 118 -7.65 -6.24 0.48
C LEU A 118 -8.80 -6.92 1.22
N LEU A 119 -8.54 -7.76 2.23
CA LEU A 119 -9.59 -8.43 2.98
C LEU A 119 -10.23 -7.53 4.05
N PHE A 120 -9.56 -6.44 4.44
CA PHE A 120 -10.01 -5.57 5.53
C PHE A 120 -11.30 -4.82 5.18
N GLY A 121 -11.55 -4.55 3.90
CA GLY A 121 -12.74 -3.84 3.43
C GLY A 121 -13.94 -4.72 3.06
N VAL A 122 -13.93 -6.04 3.32
CA VAL A 122 -14.60 -6.97 2.40
C VAL A 122 -15.40 -8.15 2.99
N HIS A 123 -16.30 -8.77 2.21
CA HIS A 123 -16.84 -10.13 2.35
C HIS A 123 -16.50 -11.03 1.11
N ILE A 124 -15.57 -12.01 1.16
CA ILE A 124 -14.97 -12.63 -0.05
C ILE A 124 -15.18 -14.15 -0.24
N GLU A 125 -15.18 -14.58 -1.52
CA GLU A 125 -14.52 -15.82 -2.01
C GLU A 125 -13.54 -15.57 -3.21
N LYS A 126 -12.40 -16.30 -3.20
CA LYS A 126 -11.43 -16.72 -4.26
C LYS A 126 -10.72 -15.74 -5.22
N GLY A 127 -9.38 -15.73 -5.14
CA GLY A 127 -8.43 -15.58 -6.28
C GLY A 127 -7.44 -14.39 -6.21
N ARG A 128 -6.12 -14.61 -6.25
CA ARG A 128 -5.10 -13.56 -6.13
C ARG A 128 -3.81 -13.84 -6.93
N PHE A 129 -3.24 -12.83 -7.60
CA PHE A 129 -2.16 -12.98 -8.58
C PHE A 129 -1.13 -11.83 -8.48
N ASP A 130 0.14 -12.17 -8.31
CA ASP A 130 1.26 -11.21 -8.27
C ASP A 130 2.35 -11.62 -9.25
N ALA A 131 3.17 -10.70 -9.74
CA ALA A 131 4.35 -11.04 -10.55
C ALA A 131 5.56 -11.40 -9.68
N ASN A 132 5.58 -10.96 -8.42
CA ASN A 132 6.70 -11.13 -7.51
C ASN A 132 6.58 -12.43 -6.68
N GLY A 133 7.49 -13.39 -6.92
CA GLY A 133 7.51 -14.68 -6.23
C GLY A 133 7.71 -14.57 -4.72
N TYR A 134 8.53 -13.61 -4.27
CA TYR A 134 8.74 -13.31 -2.86
C TYR A 134 7.42 -12.86 -2.18
N ALA A 135 6.68 -11.93 -2.79
CA ALA A 135 5.43 -11.41 -2.21
C ALA A 135 4.36 -12.51 -2.11
N VAL A 136 4.29 -13.38 -3.11
CA VAL A 136 3.44 -14.58 -3.10
C VAL A 136 3.85 -15.54 -1.99
N ALA A 137 5.15 -15.84 -1.85
CA ALA A 137 5.66 -16.74 -0.82
C ALA A 137 5.35 -16.23 0.59
N LYS A 138 5.63 -14.96 0.88
CA LYS A 138 5.35 -14.33 2.17
C LYS A 138 3.85 -14.34 2.49
N THR A 139 3.01 -14.03 1.51
CA THR A 139 1.55 -14.05 1.66
C THR A 139 1.02 -15.47 1.92
N LYS A 140 1.60 -16.50 1.29
CA LYS A 140 1.28 -17.90 1.57
C LYS A 140 1.61 -18.29 3.01
N VAL A 141 2.77 -17.85 3.53
CA VAL A 141 3.15 -18.10 4.93
C VAL A 141 2.19 -17.40 5.90
N ILE A 142 1.86 -16.12 5.67
CA ILE A 142 0.89 -15.38 6.50
C ILE A 142 -0.48 -16.08 6.49
N LEU A 143 -0.93 -16.56 5.33
CA LEU A 143 -2.17 -17.31 5.22
C LEU A 143 -2.14 -18.62 6.02
N ALA A 144 -1.02 -19.34 6.01
CA ALA A 144 -0.83 -20.54 6.82
C ALA A 144 -0.83 -20.20 8.32
N MET A 145 -0.17 -19.11 8.73
CA MET A 145 -0.22 -18.61 10.12
C MET A 145 -1.65 -18.28 10.55
N MET A 146 -2.45 -17.62 9.69
CA MET A 146 -3.86 -17.31 9.98
C MET A 146 -4.71 -18.59 10.14
N LYS A 147 -4.51 -19.60 9.27
CA LYS A 147 -5.21 -20.89 9.38
C LYS A 147 -4.86 -21.63 10.68
N ASN A 148 -3.63 -21.49 11.14
CA ASN A 148 -3.15 -22.07 12.40
C ASN A 148 -3.49 -21.20 13.63
N ASP A 149 -4.37 -20.22 13.49
CA ASP A 149 -4.84 -19.33 14.56
C ASP A 149 -3.73 -18.58 15.34
N VAL A 150 -2.60 -18.29 14.69
CA VAL A 150 -1.47 -17.56 15.28
C VAL A 150 -1.88 -16.16 15.77
N PRO A 151 -1.41 -15.66 16.93
CA PRO A 151 -1.75 -14.32 17.42
C PRO A 151 -1.58 -13.20 16.38
N ALA A 152 -2.52 -12.24 16.37
CA ALA A 152 -2.53 -11.16 15.40
C ALA A 152 -1.23 -10.35 15.40
N LEU A 153 -0.63 -10.11 16.57
CA LEU A 153 0.67 -9.43 16.68
C LEU A 153 1.77 -10.17 15.91
N SER A 154 1.87 -11.50 16.05
CA SER A 154 2.87 -12.29 15.31
C SER A 154 2.62 -12.28 13.80
N ILE A 155 1.35 -12.31 13.39
CA ILE A 155 0.98 -12.13 11.98
C ILE A 155 1.43 -10.74 11.49
N LEU A 156 1.16 -9.68 12.26
CA LEU A 156 1.55 -8.31 11.91
C LEU A 156 3.07 -8.13 11.85
N GLN A 157 3.82 -8.79 12.73
CA GLN A 157 5.27 -8.75 12.72
C GLN A 157 5.88 -9.38 11.46
N VAL A 158 5.29 -10.47 10.97
CA VAL A 158 5.67 -11.05 9.68
C VAL A 158 5.16 -10.18 8.53
N TRP A 159 3.96 -9.64 8.65
CA TRP A 159 3.30 -8.90 7.57
C TRP A 159 3.97 -7.55 7.29
N TYR A 160 4.06 -6.65 8.26
CA TYR A 160 4.69 -5.33 8.16
C TYR A 160 6.21 -5.35 8.32
N SER A 161 6.81 -6.52 8.08
CA SER A 161 8.26 -6.73 8.10
C SER A 161 8.90 -6.01 9.29
N SER A 162 8.49 -6.35 10.51
CA SER A 162 9.08 -5.79 11.72
C SER A 162 10.20 -6.69 12.21
N VAL A 163 10.93 -6.29 13.25
CA VAL A 163 11.63 -7.28 14.08
C VAL A 163 10.63 -8.24 14.72
N TRP A 164 11.05 -9.46 15.00
CA TRP A 164 10.18 -10.54 15.43
C TRP A 164 10.42 -10.90 16.89
N THR A 165 9.38 -11.30 17.61
CA THR A 165 9.60 -12.05 18.85
C THR A 165 10.03 -13.48 18.55
N THR A 166 10.68 -14.14 19.50
CA THR A 166 10.96 -15.60 19.42
C THR A 166 9.68 -16.41 19.14
N ALA A 167 8.55 -16.04 19.74
CA ALA A 167 7.27 -16.69 19.48
C ALA A 167 6.81 -16.52 18.02
N THR A 168 6.96 -15.31 17.46
CA THR A 168 6.67 -15.04 16.05
C THR A 168 7.52 -15.91 15.12
N PHE A 169 8.82 -16.05 15.41
CA PHE A 169 9.70 -16.94 14.64
C PHE A 169 9.23 -18.40 14.70
N ASP A 170 8.84 -18.89 15.88
CA ASP A 170 8.34 -20.26 16.05
C ASP A 170 7.05 -20.50 15.25
N TYR A 171 6.10 -19.56 15.28
CA TYR A 171 4.88 -19.63 14.47
C TYR A 171 5.16 -19.57 12.96
N PHE A 172 6.11 -18.72 12.56
CA PHE A 172 6.53 -18.58 11.18
C PHE A 172 7.15 -19.89 10.66
N GLN A 173 8.05 -20.51 11.44
CA GLN A 173 8.66 -21.80 11.05
C GLN A 173 7.65 -22.93 10.95
N GLN A 174 6.69 -23.01 11.87
CA GLN A 174 5.60 -23.98 11.77
C GLN A 174 4.80 -23.81 10.47
N ALA A 175 4.48 -22.56 10.11
CA ALA A 175 3.77 -22.25 8.88
C ALA A 175 4.59 -22.63 7.62
N VAL A 176 5.87 -22.26 7.58
CA VAL A 176 6.80 -22.63 6.48
C VAL A 176 6.89 -24.14 6.31
N ASN A 177 7.12 -24.88 7.39
CA ASN A 177 7.24 -26.34 7.34
C ASN A 177 5.93 -27.01 6.87
N SER A 178 4.77 -26.49 7.27
CA SER A 178 3.47 -26.99 6.80
C SER A 178 3.30 -26.82 5.29
N LEU A 179 3.82 -25.72 4.71
CA LEU A 179 3.76 -25.47 3.27
C LEU A 179 4.69 -26.41 2.50
N ILE A 180 5.88 -26.69 3.02
CA ILE A 180 6.82 -27.66 2.41
C ILE A 180 6.22 -29.07 2.42
N GLN A 181 5.57 -29.47 3.51
CA GLN A 181 4.90 -30.77 3.58
C GLN A 181 3.75 -30.88 2.57
N GLN A 182 2.98 -29.80 2.36
CA GLN A 182 1.92 -29.76 1.34
C GLN A 182 2.47 -29.84 -0.08
N ASP A 183 3.63 -29.23 -0.34
CA ASP A 183 4.33 -29.30 -1.63
C ASP A 183 4.82 -30.73 -1.94
N ASN A 184 5.39 -31.40 -0.95
CA ASN A 184 5.89 -32.78 -1.09
C ASN A 184 4.79 -33.83 -1.20
N ASN A 185 3.59 -33.57 -0.66
CA ASN A 185 2.43 -34.46 -0.72
C ASN A 185 1.23 -33.76 -1.38
N PRO A 186 1.30 -33.51 -2.70
CA PRO A 186 0.27 -32.76 -3.39
C PRO A 186 -0.98 -33.62 -3.56
N THR A 187 -1.90 -33.57 -2.59
CA THR A 187 -3.26 -34.09 -2.76
C THR A 187 -3.91 -33.46 -4.01
N ASP A 188 -4.79 -34.19 -4.69
CA ASP A 188 -5.52 -33.82 -5.93
C ASP A 188 -6.51 -32.65 -5.77
N SER A 189 -6.08 -31.59 -5.09
CA SER A 189 -6.86 -30.38 -4.92
C SER A 189 -6.95 -29.60 -6.23
N ALA A 190 -8.17 -29.13 -6.52
CA ALA A 190 -8.52 -28.29 -7.67
C ALA A 190 -7.78 -26.93 -7.74
N ASP A 191 -6.81 -26.69 -6.84
CA ASP A 191 -5.94 -25.51 -6.80
C ASP A 191 -4.66 -25.65 -7.67
N LYS A 192 -4.43 -26.83 -8.30
CA LYS A 192 -3.35 -27.06 -9.28
C LYS A 192 -3.63 -26.35 -10.61
N ILE A 193 -3.48 -25.03 -10.65
CA ILE A 193 -3.04 -24.36 -11.88
C ILE A 193 -1.52 -24.44 -11.87
N TYR A 194 -0.99 -25.50 -12.46
CA TYR A 194 0.44 -25.65 -12.70
C TYR A 194 0.87 -24.53 -13.65
N LEU A 195 1.61 -23.56 -13.12
CA LEU A 195 2.45 -22.65 -13.88
C LEU A 195 3.91 -23.04 -13.55
N PRO A 196 4.50 -23.99 -14.29
CA PRO A 196 5.72 -24.71 -13.88
C PRO A 196 6.86 -23.78 -13.47
N HIS A 197 7.13 -22.72 -14.23
CA HIS A 197 8.27 -21.84 -13.98
C HIS A 197 8.01 -20.75 -12.93
N SER A 198 6.75 -20.55 -12.54
CA SER A 198 6.35 -19.49 -11.60
C SER A 198 6.32 -19.97 -10.14
N GLN A 199 6.13 -21.28 -9.92
CA GLN A 199 6.09 -21.89 -8.58
C GLN A 199 7.50 -22.11 -8.01
N ASP A 200 8.49 -22.37 -8.86
CA ASP A 200 9.85 -22.68 -8.44
C ASP A 200 10.48 -21.55 -7.60
N GLU A 201 10.26 -20.28 -7.98
CA GLU A 201 10.73 -19.14 -7.19
C GLU A 201 10.00 -19.03 -5.84
N VAL A 202 8.68 -19.20 -5.85
CA VAL A 202 7.85 -19.13 -4.62
C VAL A 202 8.28 -20.21 -3.62
N ILE A 203 8.44 -21.45 -4.10
CA ILE A 203 8.91 -22.57 -3.29
C ILE A 203 10.37 -22.38 -2.90
N GLY A 204 11.21 -21.81 -3.76
CA GLY A 204 12.59 -21.45 -3.47
C GLY A 204 12.71 -20.52 -2.25
N HIS A 205 11.87 -19.49 -2.17
CA HIS A 205 11.81 -18.61 -0.99
C HIS A 205 11.38 -19.36 0.27
N ILE A 206 10.34 -20.20 0.19
CA ILE A 206 9.83 -20.96 1.34
C ILE A 206 10.90 -21.95 1.85
N LYS A 207 11.56 -22.68 0.95
CA LYS A 207 12.67 -23.60 1.28
C LYS A 207 13.87 -22.86 1.87
N TYR A 208 14.17 -21.67 1.35
CA TYR A 208 15.23 -20.84 1.94
C TYR A 208 14.90 -20.44 3.38
N TRP A 209 13.67 -20.00 3.66
CA TRP A 209 13.25 -19.66 5.01
C TRP A 209 13.22 -20.84 5.98
N SER A 210 12.95 -22.07 5.50
CA SER A 210 13.01 -23.27 6.36
C SER A 210 14.42 -23.62 6.81
N THR A 211 15.47 -23.11 6.14
CA THR A 211 16.87 -23.35 6.55
C THR A 211 17.32 -22.51 7.75
N VAL A 212 16.49 -21.58 8.22
CA VAL A 212 16.86 -20.66 9.30
C VAL A 212 16.54 -21.31 10.64
N GLU A 213 17.54 -21.44 11.50
CA GLU A 213 17.36 -21.99 12.85
C GLU A 213 17.51 -20.92 13.93
N LYS A 214 17.10 -21.22 15.18
CA LYS A 214 17.33 -20.32 16.31
C LYS A 214 18.84 -20.11 16.49
N GLY A 215 19.26 -18.85 16.60
CA GLY A 215 20.67 -18.49 16.71
C GLY A 215 21.38 -18.28 15.36
N ASP A 216 20.68 -18.47 14.23
CA ASP A 216 21.23 -18.16 12.91
C ASP A 216 21.66 -16.68 12.80
N PRO A 217 22.82 -16.36 12.20
CA PRO A 217 23.27 -14.99 12.00
C PRO A 217 22.24 -14.08 11.29
N ARG A 218 21.35 -14.64 10.46
CA ARG A 218 20.27 -13.94 9.77
C ARG A 218 19.20 -13.39 10.73
N LEU A 219 19.11 -13.94 11.94
CA LEU A 219 18.19 -13.51 13.00
C LEU A 219 18.82 -12.49 13.97
N LYS A 220 20.07 -12.06 13.76
CA LYS A 220 20.71 -11.07 14.66
C LYS A 220 19.98 -9.73 14.61
N LEU A 221 19.56 -9.26 15.78
CA LEU A 221 18.79 -8.02 15.93
C LEU A 221 19.59 -6.79 15.49
N GLU A 222 20.88 -6.74 15.82
CA GLU A 222 21.75 -5.61 15.48
C GLU A 222 21.93 -5.48 13.96
N ALA A 223 22.02 -6.61 13.25
CA ALA A 223 22.11 -6.64 11.80
C ALA A 223 20.79 -6.20 11.15
N ALA A 224 19.65 -6.59 11.74
CA ALA A 224 18.33 -6.15 11.33
C ALA A 224 18.18 -4.62 11.47
N HIS A 225 18.46 -4.05 12.65
CA HIS A 225 18.38 -2.61 12.87
C HIS A 225 19.32 -1.83 11.93
N SER A 226 20.56 -2.30 11.74
CA SER A 226 21.51 -1.63 10.86
C SER A 226 21.02 -1.58 9.40
N LYS A 227 20.45 -2.69 8.91
CA LYS A 227 19.86 -2.76 7.57
C LYS A 227 18.62 -1.88 7.46
N TRP A 228 17.75 -1.90 8.48
CA TRP A 228 16.54 -1.09 8.51
C TRP A 228 16.85 0.40 8.42
N VAL A 229 17.78 0.90 9.24
CA VAL A 229 18.21 2.31 9.21
C VAL A 229 18.81 2.70 7.85
N ALA A 230 19.58 1.80 7.23
CA ALA A 230 20.13 2.03 5.90
C ALA A 230 19.04 2.15 4.82
N GLN A 231 17.89 1.51 5.00
CA GLN A 231 16.80 1.45 4.03
C GLN A 231 15.66 2.44 4.30
N CYS A 232 15.55 2.88 5.55
CA CYS A 232 14.68 3.97 5.98
C CYS A 232 15.53 5.11 6.56
N PRO A 233 16.45 5.71 5.76
CA PRO A 233 17.27 6.82 6.23
C PRO A 233 16.38 7.99 6.69
N PRO A 234 16.87 8.89 7.56
CA PRO A 234 16.10 10.04 8.05
C PRO A 234 15.48 10.95 6.98
N THR A 235 15.94 10.84 5.72
CA THR A 235 15.39 11.53 4.55
C THR A 235 14.19 10.82 3.91
N SER A 236 13.77 9.67 4.42
CA SER A 236 12.66 8.88 3.88
C SER A 236 11.32 9.58 4.08
N ASN A 237 10.42 9.43 3.10
CA ASN A 237 9.09 10.04 3.13
C ASN A 237 8.23 9.62 4.34
N CYS A 238 8.49 8.45 4.94
CA CYS A 238 7.76 7.99 6.13
C CYS A 238 7.91 8.92 7.34
N TYR A 239 9.01 9.66 7.46
CA TYR A 239 9.22 10.63 8.54
C TYR A 239 8.33 11.88 8.41
N TYR A 240 7.81 12.16 7.22
CA TYR A 240 6.87 13.26 7.01
C TYR A 240 5.61 13.11 7.87
N ILE A 241 5.15 11.88 8.06
CA ILE A 241 3.96 11.59 8.88
C ILE A 241 4.22 12.02 10.34
N VAL A 242 5.43 11.78 10.88
CA VAL A 242 5.80 12.18 12.24
C VAL A 242 5.62 13.69 12.44
N ASN A 243 6.04 14.49 11.46
CA ASN A 243 5.95 15.95 11.53
C ASN A 243 4.50 16.47 11.51
N ASN A 244 3.57 15.67 11.02
CA ASN A 244 2.16 16.04 10.91
C ASN A 244 1.29 15.43 12.04
N LEU A 245 1.84 14.64 12.97
CA LEU A 245 1.04 14.15 14.10
C LEU A 245 0.82 15.25 15.14
N CYS A 246 -0.43 15.48 15.54
CA CYS A 246 -0.78 16.55 16.49
C CYS A 246 -0.19 16.32 17.89
N LYS A 247 -0.29 15.09 18.42
CA LYS A 247 0.07 14.81 19.81
C LYS A 247 1.53 14.35 19.92
N PRO A 248 2.29 14.84 20.93
CA PRO A 248 3.67 14.40 21.17
C PRO A 248 3.80 12.89 21.38
N ARG A 249 2.82 12.24 22.01
CA ARG A 249 2.82 10.79 22.25
C ARG A 249 2.85 9.99 20.94
N ASP A 250 2.04 10.39 19.97
CA ASP A 250 1.94 9.69 18.68
C ASP A 250 3.22 9.91 17.87
N ARG A 251 3.81 11.10 17.93
CA ARG A 251 5.12 11.38 17.31
C ARG A 251 6.21 10.45 17.84
N VAL A 252 6.31 10.30 19.15
CA VAL A 252 7.34 9.45 19.78
C VAL A 252 7.11 7.98 19.47
N GLU A 253 5.88 7.48 19.62
CA GLU A 253 5.54 6.08 19.33
C GLU A 253 5.82 5.74 17.87
N PHE A 254 5.44 6.64 16.96
CA PHE A 254 5.61 6.41 15.54
C PHE A 254 7.07 6.56 15.08
N ALA A 255 7.78 7.60 15.54
CA ALA A 255 9.21 7.74 15.27
C ALA A 255 10.00 6.53 15.77
N ARG A 256 9.64 5.98 16.93
CA ARG A 256 10.26 4.73 17.42
C ARG A 256 10.02 3.59 16.44
N ASN A 257 8.78 3.35 16.01
CA ASN A 257 8.49 2.29 15.05
C ASN A 257 9.28 2.47 13.74
N ILE A 258 9.38 3.69 13.21
CA ILE A 258 10.17 3.97 12.01
C ILE A 258 11.67 3.75 12.26
N LEU A 259 12.19 4.04 13.45
CA LEU A 259 13.63 3.92 13.73
C LEU A 259 14.06 2.48 14.04
N THR A 260 13.21 1.70 14.69
CA THR A 260 13.57 0.36 15.17
C THR A 260 12.93 -0.76 14.37
N GLY A 261 11.87 -0.48 13.61
CA GLY A 261 11.05 -1.51 13.00
C GLY A 261 10.35 -2.40 14.04
N GLU A 262 10.23 -1.96 15.30
CA GLU A 262 9.55 -2.72 16.36
C GLU A 262 8.04 -2.50 16.32
N LEU A 263 7.29 -3.60 16.32
CA LEU A 263 5.86 -3.61 16.57
C LEU A 263 5.61 -4.11 17.99
N SER A 264 5.43 -3.19 18.93
CA SER A 264 5.12 -3.46 20.33
C SER A 264 3.72 -2.97 20.68
N ARG A 265 2.92 -3.80 21.36
CA ARG A 265 1.61 -3.40 21.89
C ARG A 265 1.83 -2.53 23.15
N PRO A 266 1.38 -1.27 23.18
CA PRO A 266 1.27 -0.51 24.42
C PRO A 266 0.24 -1.20 25.32
N ASP A 267 0.60 -1.50 26.57
CA ASP A 267 -0.31 -2.00 27.61
C ASP A 267 -0.88 -3.44 27.44
N CYS A 268 -0.05 -4.46 27.62
CA CYS A 268 -0.50 -5.62 28.41
C CYS A 268 -0.23 -5.27 29.88
N LYS A 269 -1.23 -4.75 30.59
CA LYS A 269 -1.13 -4.62 32.06
C LYS A 269 -0.69 -5.96 32.62
N ALA A 270 0.45 -5.98 33.31
CA ALA A 270 0.89 -7.11 34.10
C ALA A 270 -0.22 -7.44 35.11
N THR A 271 -1.07 -8.41 34.78
CA THR A 271 -1.88 -9.11 35.77
C THR A 271 -0.93 -10.04 36.52
N SER A 272 -0.15 -9.48 37.43
CA SER A 272 0.57 -10.24 38.42
C SER A 272 0.33 -9.68 39.82
N ALA A 273 -0.10 -10.60 40.68
CA ALA A 273 -0.10 -10.58 42.14
C ALA A 273 -1.08 -9.65 42.87
N LYS A 274 -2.14 -10.30 43.38
CA LYS A 274 -2.84 -9.91 44.61
C LYS A 274 -1.84 -9.62 45.74
N GLY A 275 -2.04 -8.49 46.42
CA GLY A 275 -1.76 -8.32 47.85
C GLY A 275 -0.40 -7.76 48.25
N LYS A 276 -0.35 -6.46 48.57
CA LYS A 276 -0.04 -5.93 49.93
C LYS A 276 0.06 -4.40 49.89
N LYS A 277 -0.61 -3.76 50.87
CA LYS A 277 -0.55 -2.32 51.15
C LYS A 277 0.90 -1.86 51.39
N LYS A 278 1.32 -0.73 50.80
CA LYS A 278 2.04 0.34 51.52
C LYS A 278 2.33 1.61 50.66
N LYS A 279 1.94 2.73 51.27
CA LYS A 279 2.51 4.09 51.31
C LYS A 279 2.70 4.92 50.02
N ASN A 280 2.16 6.14 50.12
CA ASN A 280 2.37 7.30 49.26
C ASN A 280 3.85 7.57 48.99
N GLN A 281 4.25 7.38 47.74
CA GLN A 281 5.37 8.08 47.11
C GLN A 281 4.88 8.57 45.77
N SER A 282 5.13 9.83 45.45
CA SER A 282 4.84 10.44 44.16
C SER A 282 5.62 9.69 43.08
N ARG A 283 4.96 8.71 42.44
CA ARG A 283 5.48 8.05 41.25
C ARG A 283 5.52 9.08 40.12
N LYS A 284 6.70 9.63 39.84
CA LYS A 284 7.04 10.03 38.47
C LYS A 284 6.83 8.78 37.61
N THR A 285 5.74 8.76 36.84
CA THR A 285 5.49 7.71 35.85
C THR A 285 6.60 7.77 34.83
N ASN A 286 7.56 6.85 34.95
CA ASN A 286 8.62 6.70 33.97
C ASN A 286 7.95 6.16 32.69
N HIS A 287 7.66 7.04 31.72
CA HIS A 287 6.96 6.69 30.48
C HIS A 287 7.66 5.58 29.68
N MET A 288 8.91 5.24 30.02
CA MET A 288 9.69 4.16 29.40
C MET A 288 9.30 2.74 29.83
N SER A 289 8.66 2.53 31.00
CA SER A 289 8.37 1.16 31.49
C SER A 289 7.11 0.54 30.86
N ARG A 290 6.43 1.25 29.97
CA ARG A 290 5.11 0.88 29.41
C ARG A 290 5.15 -0.09 28.22
N PHE A 291 6.32 -0.43 27.72
CA PHE A 291 6.49 -1.04 26.39
C PHE A 291 7.36 -2.31 26.40
N GLY A 292 7.42 -3.00 27.54
CA GLY A 292 8.35 -4.09 27.80
C GLY A 292 8.10 -5.37 26.98
N CYS A 293 8.71 -5.46 25.81
CA CYS A 293 9.40 -6.69 25.43
C CYS A 293 10.87 -6.48 25.83
N GLN A 294 11.49 -7.41 26.56
CA GLN A 294 12.92 -7.29 26.82
C GLN A 294 13.66 -7.49 25.49
N ASN A 295 14.70 -6.69 25.21
CA ASN A 295 15.48 -6.80 23.97
C ASN A 295 16.02 -8.24 23.73
N SER A 296 16.15 -9.05 24.79
CA SER A 296 16.55 -10.45 24.73
C SER A 296 15.56 -11.37 23.98
N ASP A 297 14.32 -10.93 23.76
CA ASP A 297 13.26 -11.74 23.14
C ASP A 297 13.01 -11.38 21.67
N LEU A 298 13.74 -10.40 21.15
CA LEU A 298 13.62 -9.89 19.78
C LEU A 298 14.69 -10.47 18.86
N LEU A 299 14.27 -10.77 17.64
CA LEU A 299 15.05 -11.36 16.56
C LEU A 299 14.89 -10.53 15.30
N GLY A 300 15.91 -10.53 14.44
CA GLY A 300 15.81 -10.04 13.08
C GLY A 300 14.79 -10.84 12.25
N SER A 301 14.13 -10.18 11.32
CA SER A 301 13.20 -10.82 10.39
C SER A 301 13.91 -11.39 9.16
N VAL A 302 13.77 -12.70 8.92
CA VAL A 302 14.36 -13.33 7.72
C VAL A 302 13.60 -13.04 6.45
N THR A 303 12.32 -12.66 6.56
CA THR A 303 11.61 -12.14 5.39
C THR A 303 12.18 -10.78 5.01
N MET A 304 12.66 -9.98 5.97
CA MET A 304 13.07 -8.62 5.69
C MET A 304 14.55 -8.46 5.37
N PHE A 305 15.44 -9.08 6.14
CA PHE A 305 16.86 -8.72 6.16
C PHE A 305 17.77 -9.76 5.50
N ALA A 306 17.23 -10.93 5.17
CA ALA A 306 17.97 -12.05 4.58
C ALA A 306 17.23 -12.59 3.37
N CYS A 307 16.77 -11.74 2.46
CA CYS A 307 16.13 -12.19 1.22
C CYS A 307 17.09 -13.07 0.39
N LEU A 308 16.54 -14.08 -0.30
CA LEU A 308 17.27 -14.95 -1.22
C LEU A 308 18.01 -14.09 -2.29
N ASN A 309 19.23 -14.50 -2.67
CA ASN A 309 20.15 -13.85 -3.62
C ASN A 309 19.55 -12.81 -4.58
N GLY A 310 20.01 -11.55 -4.45
CA GLY A 310 19.73 -10.45 -5.39
C GLY A 310 18.52 -9.58 -5.05
N TYR A 311 17.71 -9.96 -4.07
CA TYR A 311 16.59 -9.15 -3.59
C TYR A 311 17.04 -8.14 -2.54
N GLU A 312 16.79 -6.85 -2.79
CA GLU A 312 17.06 -5.81 -1.81
C GLU A 312 16.16 -6.00 -0.57
N PRO A 313 16.69 -5.83 0.64
CA PRO A 313 15.87 -5.85 1.85
C PRO A 313 14.83 -4.69 1.81
N HIS A 314 13.74 -4.78 2.55
CA HIS A 314 12.59 -3.87 2.37
C HIS A 314 12.85 -2.40 2.74
N GLY A 315 12.30 -1.47 1.95
CA GLY A 315 12.42 -0.04 2.18
C GLY A 315 11.23 0.61 2.90
N SER A 316 11.23 1.96 2.91
CA SER A 316 10.21 2.79 3.57
C SER A 316 8.75 2.53 3.16
N SER A 317 8.50 1.83 2.05
CA SER A 317 7.16 1.44 1.61
C SER A 317 6.54 0.28 2.41
N GLU A 318 7.27 -0.36 3.31
CA GLU A 318 6.73 -1.40 4.22
C GLU A 318 6.59 -0.94 5.67
N VAL A 319 6.89 0.34 5.96
CA VAL A 319 6.64 0.94 7.28
C VAL A 319 5.14 0.91 7.57
N LEU A 320 4.79 0.62 8.83
CA LEU A 320 3.42 0.70 9.36
C LEU A 320 2.78 2.02 8.88
N PHE A 321 1.53 1.99 8.39
CA PHE A 321 0.78 3.01 7.60
C PHE A 321 0.80 2.83 6.08
N SER A 322 1.84 2.25 5.50
CA SER A 322 1.85 1.97 4.07
C SER A 322 0.80 0.89 3.74
N GLY A 323 -0.13 1.21 2.84
CA GLY A 323 -1.21 0.29 2.45
C GLY A 323 -2.32 0.07 3.48
N ILE A 324 -2.37 0.85 4.59
CA ILE A 324 -3.46 0.78 5.57
C ILE A 324 -4.58 1.76 5.19
N PRO A 325 -5.87 1.35 5.22
CA PRO A 325 -7.00 2.22 4.94
C PRO A 325 -7.23 3.21 6.09
N MET A 326 -6.39 4.23 6.15
CA MET A 326 -6.36 5.21 7.24
C MET A 326 -7.67 5.94 7.41
N GLU A 327 -8.38 6.23 6.32
CA GLU A 327 -9.72 6.82 6.36
C GLU A 327 -10.69 6.05 7.27
N ASN A 328 -10.61 4.72 7.33
CA ASN A 328 -11.45 3.91 8.21
C ASN A 328 -11.02 4.04 9.67
N ILE A 329 -9.71 4.13 9.94
CA ILE A 329 -9.17 4.30 11.28
C ILE A 329 -9.53 5.69 11.81
N LEU A 330 -9.35 6.74 11.01
CA LEU A 330 -9.70 8.12 11.36
C LEU A 330 -11.21 8.32 11.51
N ALA A 331 -12.05 7.45 10.92
CA ALA A 331 -13.49 7.48 11.15
C ALA A 331 -13.92 6.76 12.45
N MET A 332 -13.14 5.80 12.93
CA MET A 332 -13.49 4.95 14.08
C MET A 332 -12.88 5.41 15.40
N TYR A 333 -11.70 6.03 15.35
CA TYR A 333 -10.91 6.38 16.53
C TYR A 333 -10.71 7.89 16.63
N ASN A 334 -10.34 8.36 17.82
CA ASN A 334 -10.08 9.77 18.08
C ASN A 334 -8.78 9.94 18.87
N SER A 335 -8.02 10.98 18.51
CA SER A 335 -6.68 11.23 19.03
C SER A 335 -6.66 11.64 20.49
N GLU A 336 -7.79 11.99 21.10
CA GLU A 336 -7.85 12.24 22.54
C GLU A 336 -7.87 10.93 23.34
N THR A 337 -8.60 9.93 22.87
CA THR A 337 -8.90 8.70 23.63
C THR A 337 -7.93 7.56 23.33
N THR A 338 -7.44 7.46 22.10
CA THR A 338 -6.64 6.31 21.64
C THR A 338 -5.37 6.86 20.96
N SER A 339 -4.19 6.32 21.25
CA SER A 339 -2.99 6.67 20.45
C SER A 339 -3.15 6.15 19.03
N LEU A 340 -2.54 6.81 18.05
CA LEU A 340 -2.69 6.44 16.66
C LEU A 340 -2.21 5.01 16.41
N LEU A 341 -1.08 4.65 17.03
CA LEU A 341 -0.51 3.32 16.92
C LEU A 341 -1.47 2.24 17.47
N ASN A 342 -2.13 2.51 18.60
CA ASN A 342 -3.17 1.64 19.14
C ASN A 342 -4.37 1.52 18.22
N ALA A 343 -4.85 2.63 17.65
CA ALA A 343 -5.97 2.64 16.71
C ALA A 343 -5.67 1.77 15.47
N VAL A 344 -4.44 1.88 14.95
CA VAL A 344 -3.96 1.02 13.85
C VAL A 344 -3.93 -0.45 14.26
N TYR A 345 -3.35 -0.77 15.43
CA TYR A 345 -3.29 -2.16 15.89
C TYR A 345 -4.67 -2.77 16.12
N GLU A 346 -5.57 -2.05 16.79
CA GLU A 346 -6.93 -2.54 17.08
C GLU A 346 -7.68 -2.80 15.77
N PHE A 347 -7.60 -1.88 14.81
CA PHE A 347 -8.17 -2.07 13.47
C PHE A 347 -7.61 -3.30 12.76
N LEU A 348 -6.29 -3.47 12.76
CA LEU A 348 -5.64 -4.59 12.08
C LEU A 348 -5.92 -5.93 12.78
N GLU A 349 -5.89 -5.97 14.12
CA GLU A 349 -6.19 -7.14 14.94
C GLU A 349 -7.63 -7.61 14.72
N GLU A 350 -8.60 -6.70 14.74
CA GLU A 350 -10.00 -7.00 14.45
C GLU A 350 -10.16 -7.64 13.06
N ASN A 351 -9.55 -7.03 12.05
CA ASN A 351 -9.65 -7.53 10.68
C ASN A 351 -8.94 -8.87 10.47
N ILE A 352 -7.76 -9.08 11.08
CA ILE A 352 -7.06 -10.37 11.04
C ILE A 352 -7.95 -11.46 11.66
N ASN A 353 -8.54 -11.19 12.82
CA ASN A 353 -9.41 -12.16 13.50
C ASN A 353 -10.68 -12.46 12.69
N LYS A 354 -11.23 -11.46 12.00
CA LYS A 354 -12.33 -11.62 11.05
C LYS A 354 -11.95 -12.56 9.90
N ILE A 355 -10.76 -12.37 9.31
CA ILE A 355 -10.24 -13.22 8.22
C ILE A 355 -10.04 -14.65 8.69
N LYS A 356 -9.42 -14.88 9.85
CA LYS A 356 -9.25 -16.21 10.44
C LYS A 356 -10.58 -16.93 10.59
N THR A 357 -11.60 -16.22 11.09
CA THR A 357 -12.96 -16.74 11.25
C THR A 357 -13.54 -17.21 9.91
N TRP A 358 -13.32 -16.45 8.83
CA TRP A 358 -13.75 -16.84 7.49
C TRP A 358 -12.94 -18.01 6.89
N LEU A 359 -11.65 -18.12 7.19
CA LEU A 359 -10.81 -19.22 6.73
C LEU A 359 -11.18 -20.54 7.41
N ASN A 360 -11.45 -20.49 8.72
CA ASN A 360 -11.71 -21.67 9.54
C ASN A 360 -13.19 -22.07 9.57
N GLY A 361 -14.08 -21.23 9.01
CA GLY A 361 -15.51 -21.49 8.94
C GLY A 361 -16.21 -21.52 10.30
N THR A 362 -15.68 -20.80 11.29
CA THR A 362 -16.26 -20.67 12.62
C THR A 362 -17.36 -19.60 12.60
N ASN A 363 -18.58 -19.94 13.02
CA ASN A 363 -19.68 -18.98 13.10
C ASN A 363 -19.55 -18.15 14.39
N ARG A 364 -19.07 -16.91 14.30
CA ARG A 364 -19.43 -15.87 15.27
C ARG A 364 -20.58 -15.05 14.70
N GLN A 365 -21.69 -14.97 15.44
CA GLN A 365 -22.76 -14.01 15.18
C GLN A 365 -22.18 -12.61 15.42
N ASP A 366 -21.82 -11.88 14.35
CA ASP A 366 -21.54 -10.45 14.45
C ASP A 366 -22.85 -9.71 14.71
N SER A 367 -23.11 -9.36 15.97
CA SER A 367 -24.32 -8.66 16.41
C SER A 367 -24.24 -7.14 16.31
N ARG A 368 -23.28 -6.57 15.55
CA ARG A 368 -22.96 -5.12 15.59
C ARG A 368 -23.38 -4.27 14.40
N TRP A 369 -24.13 -4.80 13.44
CA TRP A 369 -24.53 -4.03 12.24
C TRP A 369 -26.03 -4.02 11.92
N ASN A 370 -26.89 -4.13 12.95
CA ASN A 370 -28.33 -3.87 12.81
C ASN A 370 -28.69 -2.50 13.40
N VAL A 371 -28.40 -1.44 12.64
CA VAL A 371 -28.97 -0.08 12.80
C VAL A 371 -29.13 0.42 11.36
N ALA A 372 -30.27 0.84 10.82
CA ALA A 372 -31.64 0.99 11.30
C ALA A 372 -32.59 0.74 10.11
N SER A 373 -33.67 0.00 10.34
CA SER A 373 -34.92 0.15 9.59
C SER A 373 -36.07 -0.01 10.57
N SER A 374 -36.23 0.97 11.45
CA SER A 374 -37.42 1.09 12.27
C SER A 374 -38.56 1.61 11.40
N SER A 375 -39.33 0.69 10.81
CA SER A 375 -40.72 0.97 10.46
C SER A 375 -41.60 0.33 11.54
N THR A 376 -42.44 1.17 12.10
CA THR A 376 -43.47 0.89 13.09
C THR A 376 -44.46 -0.16 12.58
N SER A 377 -44.67 -1.23 13.35
CA SER A 377 -46.02 -1.78 13.52
C SER A 377 -46.09 -2.67 14.76
N THR A 378 -46.98 -2.26 15.65
CA THR A 378 -47.42 -2.95 16.85
C THR A 378 -48.39 -4.05 16.44
N THR A 379 -48.11 -5.32 16.72
CA THR A 379 -49.18 -6.28 17.05
C THR A 379 -48.65 -7.48 17.82
N THR A 380 -49.29 -7.70 18.97
CA THR A 380 -49.19 -8.84 19.87
C THR A 380 -49.77 -10.11 19.23
N SER A 381 -49.02 -11.21 19.21
CA SER A 381 -49.61 -12.55 19.36
C SER A 381 -48.59 -13.59 19.83
N LYS A 382 -48.97 -14.31 20.90
CA LYS A 382 -48.35 -15.54 21.38
C LYS A 382 -48.66 -16.68 20.42
N THR A 383 -47.66 -17.37 19.85
CA THR A 383 -47.83 -18.81 19.53
C THR A 383 -46.51 -19.56 19.32
N LYS A 384 -46.45 -20.72 20.01
CA LYS A 384 -45.79 -21.98 19.65
C LYS A 384 -44.27 -21.99 19.38
N ARG A 385 -43.54 -22.55 20.36
CA ARG A 385 -42.25 -23.24 20.20
C ARG A 385 -42.36 -24.29 19.10
N ALA A 386 -41.92 -23.95 17.89
CA ALA A 386 -41.50 -24.91 16.90
C ALA A 386 -40.02 -25.22 17.17
N SER A 387 -39.67 -26.50 17.32
CA SER A 387 -38.27 -26.93 17.30
C SER A 387 -37.67 -26.55 15.96
N SER A 388 -36.92 -25.44 15.92
CA SER A 388 -36.18 -25.05 14.73
C SER A 388 -35.15 -26.13 14.48
N ARG A 389 -35.41 -26.99 13.49
CA ARG A 389 -34.40 -27.79 12.82
C ARG A 389 -33.29 -26.81 12.46
N VAL A 390 -32.15 -26.91 13.15
CA VAL A 390 -30.96 -26.11 12.82
C VAL A 390 -30.53 -26.58 11.46
N VAL A 391 -31.01 -25.89 10.42
CA VAL A 391 -30.49 -26.05 9.06
C VAL A 391 -29.00 -25.80 9.17
N PRO A 392 -28.12 -26.75 8.78
CA PRO A 392 -26.69 -26.52 8.82
C PRO A 392 -26.41 -25.31 7.93
N THR A 393 -26.14 -24.16 8.53
CA THR A 393 -25.69 -23.00 7.77
C THR A 393 -24.38 -23.40 7.12
N LYS A 394 -24.38 -23.48 5.77
CA LYS A 394 -23.18 -23.76 4.97
C LYS A 394 -22.00 -23.00 5.57
N LYS A 395 -20.96 -23.73 5.99
CA LYS A 395 -19.71 -23.17 6.52
C LYS A 395 -19.26 -22.06 5.58
N ARG A 396 -19.05 -20.85 6.13
CA ARG A 396 -18.47 -19.72 5.39
C ARG A 396 -16.99 -20.04 5.21
N ILE A 397 -16.57 -20.51 4.03
CA ILE A 397 -15.17 -20.83 3.77
C ILE A 397 -14.62 -19.85 2.76
N LEU A 398 -13.85 -18.88 3.24
CA LEU A 398 -13.01 -18.06 2.38
C LEU A 398 -11.92 -18.95 1.78
N LYS A 399 -11.94 -19.10 0.46
CA LYS A 399 -10.85 -19.76 -0.28
C LYS A 399 -9.96 -18.69 -0.90
N ILE A 400 -8.66 -18.84 -0.75
CA ILE A 400 -7.66 -17.93 -1.33
C ILE A 400 -6.65 -18.80 -2.08
N SER A 401 -6.47 -18.51 -3.36
CA SER A 401 -5.48 -19.13 -4.23
C SER A 401 -4.53 -18.03 -4.70
N LEU A 402 -3.22 -18.26 -4.59
CA LEU A 402 -2.15 -17.29 -4.84
C LEU A 402 -1.22 -17.81 -5.94
N TYR A 403 -0.99 -17.00 -6.97
CA TYR A 403 -0.20 -17.39 -8.13
C TYR A 403 0.84 -16.32 -8.47
N LYS A 404 2.00 -16.76 -8.95
CA LYS A 404 2.99 -15.90 -9.61
C LYS A 404 2.68 -15.87 -11.12
N ALA A 405 2.63 -14.70 -11.74
CA ALA A 405 2.41 -14.58 -13.19
C ALA A 405 3.03 -13.29 -13.78
N GLU A 406 3.63 -13.41 -14.97
CA GLU A 406 4.03 -12.24 -15.76
C GLU A 406 2.83 -11.73 -16.59
N LEU A 407 2.62 -10.41 -16.58
CA LEU A 407 1.47 -9.78 -17.23
C LEU A 407 1.76 -9.44 -18.69
N THR A 408 2.12 -10.45 -19.47
CA THR A 408 2.25 -10.34 -20.93
C THR A 408 1.01 -10.94 -21.60
N THR A 409 0.67 -10.49 -22.80
CA THR A 409 -0.45 -11.04 -23.58
C THR A 409 -0.24 -12.52 -23.93
N ALA A 410 1.00 -12.95 -24.14
CA ALA A 410 1.36 -14.35 -24.37
C ALA A 410 1.15 -15.20 -23.10
N ASP A 411 1.61 -14.72 -21.95
CA ASP A 411 1.54 -15.45 -20.68
C ASP A 411 0.16 -15.41 -20.03
N CYS A 412 -0.68 -14.43 -20.35
CA CYS A 412 -2.03 -14.34 -19.79
C CYS A 412 -3.06 -15.25 -20.51
N SER A 413 -2.64 -16.06 -21.49
CA SER A 413 -3.52 -16.98 -22.21
C SER A 413 -4.14 -18.10 -21.33
N TRP A 414 -3.61 -18.34 -20.14
CA TRP A 414 -4.24 -19.24 -19.16
C TRP A 414 -5.29 -18.53 -18.28
N LEU A 415 -5.19 -17.20 -18.13
CA LEU A 415 -6.22 -16.36 -17.50
C LEU A 415 -7.47 -16.29 -18.39
N SER A 416 -7.30 -16.36 -19.71
CA SER A 416 -8.33 -16.14 -20.74
C SER A 416 -9.36 -17.26 -20.91
N ARG A 417 -9.47 -18.19 -19.96
CA ARG A 417 -10.53 -19.20 -19.96
C ARG A 417 -11.51 -18.84 -18.85
N ASN A 418 -12.80 -18.77 -19.19
CA ASN A 418 -14.01 -18.60 -18.35
C ASN A 418 -14.14 -19.53 -17.10
N ARG A 419 -13.02 -19.98 -16.52
CA ARG A 419 -12.89 -20.85 -15.35
C ARG A 419 -13.19 -20.11 -14.06
N PHE A 420 -12.66 -18.90 -13.91
CA PHE A 420 -12.85 -18.14 -12.68
C PHE A 420 -14.20 -17.41 -12.63
N LYS A 421 -14.77 -17.03 -13.78
CA LYS A 421 -16.03 -16.27 -13.87
C LYS A 421 -16.08 -15.11 -12.85
N PRO A 422 -15.06 -14.22 -12.85
CA PRO A 422 -14.90 -13.26 -11.77
C PRO A 422 -16.08 -12.29 -11.74
N TYR A 423 -16.54 -11.98 -10.53
CA TYR A 423 -17.46 -10.90 -10.28
C TYR A 423 -16.75 -9.56 -10.24
N ALA A 424 -15.60 -9.50 -9.56
CA ALA A 424 -14.74 -8.34 -9.54
C ALA A 424 -13.30 -8.69 -9.98
N VAL A 425 -12.65 -7.76 -10.68
CA VAL A 425 -11.22 -7.81 -10.99
C VAL A 425 -10.54 -6.53 -10.52
N ILE A 426 -9.54 -6.66 -9.65
CA ILE A 426 -8.85 -5.55 -9.00
C ILE A 426 -7.44 -5.47 -9.54
N TRP A 427 -7.08 -4.35 -10.16
CA TRP A 427 -5.78 -4.10 -10.77
C TRP A 427 -5.00 -3.14 -9.88
N SER A 428 -3.97 -3.65 -9.20
CA SER A 428 -3.07 -2.83 -8.38
C SER A 428 -2.00 -2.25 -9.28
N ASN A 429 -2.12 -0.97 -9.66
CA ASN A 429 -1.20 -0.20 -10.53
C ASN A 429 -0.64 -0.90 -11.79
N VAL A 430 -1.23 -2.02 -12.21
CA VAL A 430 -0.79 -2.81 -13.36
C VAL A 430 -0.77 -2.00 -14.65
N CYS A 431 -1.74 -1.10 -14.85
CA CYS A 431 -1.81 -0.23 -16.02
C CYS A 431 -0.57 0.65 -16.20
N ASP A 432 0.20 0.87 -15.14
CA ASP A 432 1.40 1.69 -15.20
C ASP A 432 2.59 0.94 -15.82
N TYR A 433 2.48 -0.37 -16.02
CA TYR A 433 3.58 -1.26 -16.43
C TYR A 433 3.27 -2.08 -17.68
N CYS A 434 2.18 -1.79 -18.38
CA CYS A 434 1.85 -2.40 -19.66
C CYS A 434 1.29 -1.36 -20.62
N THR A 435 1.28 -1.67 -21.92
CA THR A 435 0.60 -0.80 -22.88
C THR A 435 -0.91 -0.83 -22.62
N LYS A 436 -1.61 0.27 -22.96
CA LYS A 436 -3.07 0.33 -22.94
C LYS A 436 -3.71 -0.86 -23.69
N SER A 437 -3.18 -1.18 -24.87
CA SER A 437 -3.69 -2.26 -25.71
C SER A 437 -3.56 -3.62 -25.03
N ASP A 438 -2.39 -3.93 -24.48
CA ASP A 438 -2.14 -5.18 -23.75
C ASP A 438 -3.02 -5.27 -22.51
N PHE A 439 -3.12 -4.17 -21.74
CA PHE A 439 -3.97 -4.10 -20.56
C PHE A 439 -5.42 -4.45 -20.87
N HIS A 440 -6.03 -3.77 -21.84
CA HIS A 440 -7.43 -4.01 -22.20
C HIS A 440 -7.64 -5.40 -22.80
N THR A 441 -6.67 -5.94 -23.54
CA THR A 441 -6.71 -7.31 -24.05
C THR A 441 -6.79 -8.32 -22.91
N ILE A 442 -5.89 -8.21 -21.91
CA ILE A 442 -5.86 -9.09 -20.75
C ILE A 442 -7.13 -8.91 -19.91
N ALA A 443 -7.54 -7.66 -19.64
CA ALA A 443 -8.72 -7.37 -18.85
C ALA A 443 -10.01 -7.88 -19.49
N ARG A 444 -10.18 -7.76 -20.82
CA ARG A 444 -11.32 -8.35 -21.55
C ARG A 444 -11.32 -9.87 -21.46
N SER A 445 -10.14 -10.49 -21.52
CA SER A 445 -10.03 -11.96 -21.43
C SER A 445 -10.48 -12.52 -20.07
N LEU A 446 -10.40 -11.71 -19.02
CA LEU A 446 -10.90 -12.03 -17.67
C LEU A 446 -12.40 -11.71 -17.49
N SER A 447 -13.02 -11.01 -18.43
CA SER A 447 -14.37 -10.48 -18.25
C SER A 447 -15.46 -11.50 -18.53
N CYS A 448 -16.49 -11.50 -17.69
CA CYS A 448 -17.80 -12.10 -17.90
C CYS A 448 -18.87 -10.99 -17.98
N PRO A 449 -20.12 -11.31 -18.39
CA PRO A 449 -21.18 -10.31 -18.51
C PRO A 449 -21.51 -9.55 -17.23
N TRP A 450 -21.08 -10.01 -16.05
CA TRP A 450 -21.29 -9.36 -14.75
C TRP A 450 -20.00 -8.81 -14.13
N THR A 451 -18.87 -8.89 -14.83
CA THR A 451 -17.57 -8.53 -14.26
C THR A 451 -17.43 -7.01 -14.16
N THR A 452 -17.10 -6.54 -12.96
CA THR A 452 -16.68 -5.18 -12.69
C THR A 452 -15.17 -5.13 -12.47
N HIS A 453 -14.50 -4.21 -13.13
CA HIS A 453 -13.08 -3.97 -12.98
C HIS A 453 -12.87 -2.74 -12.13
N THR A 454 -11.84 -2.76 -11.30
CA THR A 454 -11.35 -1.59 -10.57
C THR A 454 -9.85 -1.51 -10.65
N MET A 455 -9.33 -0.31 -10.78
CA MET A 455 -7.91 -0.09 -10.96
C MET A 455 -7.49 1.19 -10.24
N HIS A 456 -6.20 1.32 -9.98
CA HIS A 456 -5.60 2.62 -9.74
C HIS A 456 -4.35 2.82 -10.59
N SER A 457 -4.06 4.07 -10.94
CA SER A 457 -2.79 4.48 -11.57
C SER A 457 -2.09 5.50 -10.68
N MET A 458 -0.78 5.33 -10.51
CA MET A 458 0.10 6.29 -9.83
C MET A 458 1.01 7.03 -10.82
N ASN A 459 1.22 6.45 -12.01
CA ASN A 459 2.14 6.99 -13.02
C ASN A 459 1.46 7.73 -14.18
N TRP A 460 0.12 7.84 -14.18
CA TRP A 460 -0.59 8.65 -15.18
C TRP A 460 -0.14 10.12 -15.24
N PRO A 461 0.28 10.82 -14.16
CA PRO A 461 0.74 12.20 -14.29
C PRO A 461 1.98 12.24 -15.17
N ARG A 462 2.84 11.22 -15.07
CA ARG A 462 4.05 11.03 -15.89
C ARG A 462 3.78 10.75 -17.38
N GLN A 463 2.52 10.70 -17.81
CA GLN A 463 2.09 10.59 -19.21
C GLN A 463 1.31 11.81 -19.68
N THR A 464 0.90 12.70 -18.77
CA THR A 464 -0.09 13.74 -19.04
C THR A 464 0.54 15.11 -18.80
N PHE A 465 0.61 15.92 -19.86
CA PHE A 465 1.08 17.30 -19.74
C PHE A 465 0.05 18.15 -19.00
N GLY A 466 0.50 18.91 -18.01
CA GLY A 466 -0.37 19.72 -17.17
C GLY A 466 -0.90 18.97 -15.94
N ALA A 467 -0.49 17.72 -15.70
CA ALA A 467 -0.88 17.00 -14.48
C ALA A 467 -0.09 17.42 -13.24
N MET A 468 1.00 18.18 -13.42
CA MET A 468 1.78 18.75 -12.31
C MET A 468 1.87 20.26 -12.48
N ILE A 469 1.88 21.00 -11.36
CA ILE A 469 1.93 22.47 -11.37
C ILE A 469 3.18 23.00 -12.08
N ASN A 470 4.26 22.21 -12.06
CA ASN A 470 5.52 22.54 -12.71
C ASN A 470 5.52 22.37 -14.23
N ASP A 471 4.46 21.81 -14.81
CA ASP A 471 4.30 21.77 -16.27
C ASP A 471 3.85 23.12 -16.84
N LEU A 472 3.25 23.97 -15.99
CA LEU A 472 2.78 25.28 -16.38
C LEU A 472 3.98 26.21 -16.61
N PRO A 473 4.14 26.76 -17.83
CA PRO A 473 5.33 27.54 -18.17
C PRO A 473 5.33 28.93 -17.53
N ASP A 474 4.15 29.44 -17.18
CA ASP A 474 3.93 30.82 -16.75
C ASP A 474 3.77 30.92 -15.22
N ASN A 475 4.40 31.93 -14.61
CA ASN A 475 4.36 32.14 -13.15
C ASN A 475 3.02 32.68 -12.65
N GLU A 476 2.35 33.53 -13.44
CA GLU A 476 1.05 34.11 -13.12
C GLU A 476 -0.02 33.03 -13.16
N ILE A 477 -0.02 32.20 -14.20
CA ILE A 477 -0.93 31.04 -14.30
C ILE A 477 -0.70 30.08 -13.12
N ARG A 478 0.56 29.81 -12.76
CA ARG A 478 0.86 29.00 -11.56
C ARG A 478 0.33 29.63 -10.28
N ALA A 479 0.44 30.95 -10.13
CA ALA A 479 -0.06 31.66 -8.95
C ALA A 479 -1.59 31.59 -8.86
N GLU A 480 -2.30 31.71 -9.98
CA GLU A 480 -3.76 31.56 -10.07
C GLU A 480 -4.20 30.13 -9.70
N CYS A 481 -3.59 29.11 -10.32
CA CYS A 481 -3.87 27.71 -9.98
C CYS A 481 -3.61 27.42 -8.50
N LEU A 482 -2.54 27.98 -7.91
CA LEU A 482 -2.26 27.82 -6.49
C LEU A 482 -3.29 28.50 -5.59
N ALA A 483 -3.84 29.65 -6.00
CA ALA A 483 -4.90 30.34 -5.25
C ALA A 483 -6.20 29.50 -5.24
N GLU A 484 -6.56 28.92 -6.38
CA GLU A 484 -7.71 28.01 -6.49
C GLU A 484 -7.49 26.70 -5.72
N ALA A 485 -6.31 26.09 -5.87
CA ALA A 485 -5.91 24.89 -5.14
C ALA A 485 -6.03 25.05 -3.62
N LYS A 486 -5.59 26.20 -3.08
CA LYS A 486 -5.73 26.53 -1.66
C LYS A 486 -7.20 26.56 -1.23
N THR A 487 -8.10 27.04 -2.09
CA THR A 487 -9.53 27.07 -1.80
C THR A 487 -10.11 25.66 -1.73
N VAL A 488 -9.83 24.82 -2.72
CA VAL A 488 -10.27 23.41 -2.75
C VAL A 488 -9.76 22.64 -1.52
N VAL A 489 -8.46 22.69 -1.27
CA VAL A 489 -7.83 21.93 -0.18
C VAL A 489 -8.29 22.41 1.21
N ARG A 490 -8.58 23.71 1.38
CA ARG A 490 -9.15 24.24 2.64
C ARG A 490 -10.50 23.60 2.95
N THR A 491 -11.37 23.45 1.95
CA THR A 491 -12.69 22.84 2.12
C THR A 491 -12.62 21.34 2.39
N MET A 492 -11.66 20.63 1.77
CA MET A 492 -11.53 19.17 1.91
C MET A 492 -10.88 18.74 3.22
N GLY A 493 -9.82 19.41 3.67
CA GLY A 493 -9.01 18.89 4.78
C GLY A 493 -9.76 18.78 6.12
N SER A 494 -10.76 19.64 6.39
CA SER A 494 -11.61 19.51 7.59
C SER A 494 -12.61 18.36 7.51
N MET A 495 -12.92 17.89 6.30
CA MET A 495 -13.81 16.74 6.08
C MET A 495 -13.07 15.40 6.25
N LEU A 496 -11.76 15.38 6.03
CA LEU A 496 -10.96 14.14 5.90
C LEU A 496 -10.41 13.57 7.22
N ASP A 497 -10.18 14.40 8.25
CA ASP A 497 -9.71 13.92 9.56
C ASP A 497 -10.45 14.60 10.71
N LYS A 498 -11.56 13.99 11.12
CA LYS A 498 -12.31 14.39 12.32
C LYS A 498 -11.71 13.80 13.61
N SER A 499 -10.76 12.88 13.49
CA SER A 499 -10.13 12.20 14.62
C SER A 499 -9.01 13.01 15.27
N GLY A 500 -8.54 14.08 14.63
CA GLY A 500 -7.53 14.99 15.19
C GLY A 500 -6.17 14.35 15.40
N TYR A 501 -5.84 13.27 14.67
CA TYR A 501 -4.51 12.68 14.72
C TYR A 501 -3.49 13.51 13.94
N PHE A 502 -3.91 14.11 12.82
CA PHE A 502 -3.01 14.84 11.93
C PHE A 502 -3.30 16.33 11.85
N ASP A 503 -2.22 17.10 11.78
CA ASP A 503 -2.19 18.51 11.43
C ASP A 503 -1.94 18.65 9.93
N TYR A 504 -2.96 19.13 9.21
CA TYR A 504 -2.88 19.28 7.77
C TYR A 504 -2.21 20.59 7.34
N ARG A 505 -1.87 21.52 8.24
CA ARG A 505 -1.36 22.85 7.87
C ARG A 505 -0.18 22.76 6.90
N ASN A 506 0.82 21.93 7.19
CA ASN A 506 2.02 21.78 6.35
C ASN A 506 1.68 21.24 4.94
N LEU A 507 0.69 20.36 4.83
CA LEU A 507 0.24 19.84 3.53
C LEU A 507 -0.50 20.91 2.73
N LYS A 508 -1.33 21.72 3.39
CA LYS A 508 -2.13 22.77 2.75
C LYS A 508 -1.30 23.99 2.32
N GLU A 509 -0.09 24.14 2.87
CA GLU A 509 0.79 25.27 2.59
C GLU A 509 1.87 24.95 1.55
N ASN A 510 2.19 23.67 1.33
CA ASN A 510 3.16 23.28 0.31
C ASN A 510 2.60 23.51 -1.11
N PRO A 511 3.18 24.42 -1.91
CA PRO A 511 2.65 24.76 -3.23
C PRO A 511 2.62 23.59 -4.21
N SER A 512 3.64 22.73 -4.19
CA SER A 512 3.69 21.55 -5.06
C SER A 512 2.58 20.57 -4.71
N ASN A 513 2.37 20.26 -3.42
CA ASN A 513 1.35 19.29 -3.01
C ASN A 513 -0.06 19.73 -3.42
N ILE A 514 -0.42 20.98 -3.13
CA ILE A 514 -1.76 21.49 -3.44
C ILE A 514 -1.93 21.78 -4.94
N GLY A 515 -0.89 22.28 -5.60
CA GLY A 515 -0.89 22.57 -7.01
C GLY A 515 -0.99 21.29 -7.84
N ASP A 516 -0.15 20.29 -7.56
CA ASP A 516 -0.19 18.99 -8.23
C ASP A 516 -1.53 18.28 -7.99
N TYR A 517 -2.08 18.35 -6.78
CA TYR A 517 -3.40 17.80 -6.51
C TYR A 517 -4.50 18.49 -7.35
N PHE A 518 -4.48 19.81 -7.43
CA PHE A 518 -5.44 20.57 -8.23
C PHE A 518 -5.29 20.26 -9.72
N MET A 519 -4.06 20.30 -10.24
CA MET A 519 -3.76 19.97 -11.64
C MET A 519 -4.13 18.53 -11.99
N ALA A 520 -3.98 17.60 -11.03
CA ALA A 520 -4.45 16.24 -11.18
C ALA A 520 -5.98 16.17 -11.38
N GLN A 521 -6.77 16.94 -10.60
CA GLN A 521 -8.22 17.02 -10.81
C GLN A 521 -8.57 17.55 -12.21
N VAL A 522 -7.86 18.58 -12.67
CA VAL A 522 -8.12 19.23 -13.97
C VAL A 522 -7.85 18.30 -15.15
N THR A 523 -6.82 17.46 -15.08
CA THR A 523 -6.30 16.73 -16.25
C THR A 523 -6.53 15.22 -16.24
N HIS A 524 -7.00 14.64 -15.12
CA HIS A 524 -7.18 13.19 -15.07
C HIS A 524 -8.19 12.66 -16.10
N ASP A 525 -9.24 13.43 -16.41
CA ASP A 525 -10.27 13.08 -17.39
C ASP A 525 -9.72 12.97 -18.83
N ASP A 526 -8.69 13.74 -19.17
CA ASP A 526 -8.01 13.62 -20.47
C ASP A 526 -7.25 12.29 -20.56
N TRP A 527 -6.53 11.92 -19.49
CA TRP A 527 -5.82 10.64 -19.42
C TRP A 527 -6.80 9.45 -19.46
N LEU A 528 -7.92 9.55 -18.74
CA LEU A 528 -9.04 8.61 -18.80
C LEU A 528 -9.57 8.41 -20.21
N SER A 529 -9.85 9.51 -20.89
CA SER A 529 -10.37 9.51 -22.25
C SER A 529 -9.41 8.81 -23.19
N TYR A 530 -8.12 9.12 -23.09
CA TYR A 530 -7.07 8.39 -23.81
C TYR A 530 -7.01 6.92 -23.42
N PHE A 531 -7.05 6.58 -22.12
CA PHE A 531 -6.90 5.20 -21.66
C PHE A 531 -8.03 4.31 -22.18
N PHE A 532 -9.26 4.82 -22.25
CA PHE A 532 -10.44 4.07 -22.75
C PHE A 532 -10.81 4.35 -24.22
N GLU A 533 -10.04 5.17 -24.94
CA GLU A 533 -10.31 5.44 -26.36
C GLU A 533 -10.33 4.13 -27.17
N ASN A 534 -11.32 3.97 -28.05
CA ASN A 534 -11.57 2.75 -28.85
C ASN A 534 -11.87 1.49 -28.01
N VAL A 535 -12.18 1.64 -26.72
CA VAL A 535 -12.57 0.55 -25.84
C VAL A 535 -14.07 0.63 -25.58
N GLU A 536 -14.81 -0.39 -26.02
CA GLU A 536 -16.23 -0.49 -25.65
C GLU A 536 -16.38 -0.85 -24.17
N THR A 537 -16.78 0.12 -23.36
CA THR A 537 -17.09 -0.04 -21.94
C THR A 537 -18.48 0.50 -21.61
N GLY A 538 -19.03 0.09 -20.47
CA GLY A 538 -20.14 0.79 -19.81
C GLY A 538 -19.64 2.07 -19.14
N ASN A 539 -20.44 2.61 -18.21
CA ASN A 539 -20.04 3.78 -17.42
C ASN A 539 -18.65 3.55 -16.80
N VAL A 540 -17.71 4.44 -17.09
CA VAL A 540 -16.42 4.50 -16.41
C VAL A 540 -16.58 5.51 -15.29
N GLU A 541 -16.34 5.10 -14.05
CA GLU A 541 -16.25 6.00 -12.92
C GLU A 541 -14.79 6.20 -12.55
N SER A 542 -14.43 7.43 -12.22
CA SER A 542 -13.10 7.83 -11.77
C SER A 542 -13.20 8.61 -10.47
N ASN A 543 -12.15 8.51 -9.65
CA ASN A 543 -11.96 9.39 -8.53
C ASN A 543 -10.46 9.56 -8.24
N CYS A 544 -10.00 10.79 -8.17
CA CYS A 544 -8.68 11.12 -7.63
C CYS A 544 -8.68 10.91 -6.11
N ARG A 545 -7.60 10.35 -5.56
CA ARG A 545 -7.49 10.08 -4.13
C ARG A 545 -7.73 11.37 -3.32
N PRO A 546 -8.44 11.30 -2.17
CA PRO A 546 -8.49 12.44 -1.27
C PRO A 546 -7.10 12.84 -0.79
N PHE A 547 -6.93 14.14 -0.58
CA PHE A 547 -5.71 14.76 -0.08
C PHE A 547 -5.45 14.38 1.39
N LEU A 548 -4.79 13.24 1.62
CA LEU A 548 -4.52 12.65 2.94
C LEU A 548 -3.03 12.71 3.33
N VAL A 549 -2.75 12.96 4.62
CA VAL A 549 -1.38 13.03 5.19
C VAL A 549 -0.60 11.74 5.01
N THR A 550 -1.29 10.60 5.08
CA THR A 550 -0.70 9.27 4.98
C THR A 550 -0.66 8.74 3.54
N SER A 551 -1.09 9.53 2.55
CA SER A 551 -1.01 9.14 1.14
C SER A 551 0.42 9.26 0.63
N THR A 552 0.91 8.23 -0.05
CA THR A 552 2.22 8.28 -0.71
C THR A 552 2.19 9.09 -2.01
N ASN A 553 0.99 9.25 -2.59
CA ASN A 553 0.78 10.01 -3.81
C ASN A 553 -0.66 10.59 -3.84
N VAL A 554 -0.77 11.92 -3.73
CA VAL A 554 -2.05 12.65 -3.81
C VAL A 554 -2.66 12.66 -5.21
N MET A 555 -1.88 12.28 -6.23
CA MET A 555 -2.32 12.20 -7.61
C MET A 555 -2.74 10.78 -8.01
N THR A 556 -2.86 9.82 -7.09
CA THR A 556 -3.37 8.48 -7.45
C THR A 556 -4.81 8.60 -7.93
N VAL A 557 -5.11 8.07 -9.12
CA VAL A 557 -6.50 8.01 -9.63
C VAL A 557 -7.00 6.59 -9.57
N TYR A 558 -8.21 6.42 -9.03
CA TYR A 558 -8.95 5.17 -8.98
C TYR A 558 -10.03 5.14 -10.04
N PHE A 559 -10.28 3.97 -10.61
CA PHE A 559 -11.27 3.77 -11.66
C PHE A 559 -12.10 2.53 -11.41
N ALA A 560 -13.35 2.56 -11.83
CA ALA A 560 -14.23 1.40 -11.91
C ALA A 560 -14.94 1.36 -13.27
N TRP A 561 -14.95 0.20 -13.93
CA TRP A 561 -15.63 0.04 -15.22
C TRP A 561 -16.12 -1.39 -15.43
N SER A 562 -16.98 -1.58 -16.45
CA SER A 562 -17.29 -2.90 -16.99
C SER A 562 -17.20 -2.86 -18.51
N TYR A 563 -16.84 -3.97 -19.13
CA TYR A 563 -16.95 -4.13 -20.59
C TYR A 563 -18.39 -4.43 -21.03
N ASN A 564 -19.30 -4.75 -20.10
CA ASN A 564 -20.72 -4.83 -20.41
C ASN A 564 -21.40 -3.47 -20.25
N ARG A 565 -21.82 -2.87 -21.37
CA ARG A 565 -22.52 -1.57 -21.40
C ARG A 565 -23.80 -1.51 -20.56
N ARG A 566 -24.41 -2.66 -20.25
CA ARG A 566 -25.64 -2.74 -19.45
C ARG A 566 -25.37 -2.72 -17.94
N LEU A 567 -24.14 -2.98 -17.51
CA LEU A 567 -23.77 -2.89 -16.11
C LEU A 567 -23.38 -1.45 -15.77
N LYS A 568 -24.06 -0.88 -14.77
CA LYS A 568 -23.58 0.32 -14.11
C LYS A 568 -22.55 -0.10 -13.06
N THR A 569 -21.33 0.38 -13.17
CA THR A 569 -20.38 0.36 -12.06
C THR A 569 -20.66 1.54 -11.14
N ARG A 570 -20.49 1.33 -9.83
CA ARG A 570 -20.46 2.39 -8.83
C ARG A 570 -19.34 2.13 -7.84
N PHE A 571 -18.54 3.14 -7.53
CA PHE A 571 -17.81 3.14 -6.26
C PHE A 571 -18.81 3.05 -5.12
N CYS A 572 -18.49 2.25 -4.10
CA CYS A 572 -19.28 2.22 -2.89
C CYS A 572 -19.03 3.53 -2.14
N ASP A 573 -19.85 4.55 -2.40
CA ASP A 573 -19.80 5.84 -1.71
C ASP A 573 -20.11 5.65 -0.22
N ARG A 574 -19.08 5.40 0.59
CA ARG A 574 -19.17 5.56 2.06
C ARG A 574 -18.94 7.01 2.52
N PHE A 575 -18.81 7.95 1.59
CA PHE A 575 -18.68 9.38 1.88
C PHE A 575 -20.03 10.12 1.94
N LYS A 576 -21.15 9.40 2.04
CA LYS A 576 -22.47 9.98 2.36
C LYS A 576 -22.99 9.47 3.69
#